data_AF-A0A4W5JW49-F1
#
_entry.id   AF-A0A4W5JW49-F1
#
_cell.length_a   1.000
_cell.length_b   1.000
_cell.length_c   1.000
_cell.angle_alpha   90.00
_cell.angle_beta   90.00
_cell.angle_gamma   90.00
#
_symmetry.space_group_name_H-M   'P 1'
#
loop_
_entity.id
_entity.type
_entity.pdbx_description
1 polymer ?
#
loop_
_entity_poly.entity_id
_entity_poly.type
_entity_poly.pdbx_seq_one_letter_code
_entity_poly.pdbx_strand_id
1 'polypeptide(L)'
;APDRSSLRSSVAQKITRRTLSNTHTHLLYPLISLVLRCEEVLPVAEVPGPRVLSPEEQLRLADQEENTLRELRLFLRDVTKRLAIDKRFNIFSKPVDIEEVSDYLEVIIQPMDLSTVMTKIDTHKYLTAKNFLVDIDLICSNALEYNPDKEPSGTHGGTFSSGGCI
;
A
#
# COMPACT_ATOMS: atom_id res chain seq x y z
N ALA A 1 21.43 20.21 38.22
CA ALA A 1 20.95 18.89 37.77
C ALA A 1 22.11 17.90 37.84
N PRO A 2 21.97 16.72 38.49
CA PRO A 2 23.07 15.79 38.67
C PRO A 2 23.39 15.01 37.38
N ASP A 3 24.68 14.79 37.16
CA ASP A 3 25.29 14.17 35.98
C ASP A 3 24.88 12.70 35.78
N ARG A 4 24.41 12.37 34.57
CA ARG A 4 23.99 11.00 34.16
C ARG A 4 25.13 9.98 34.23
N SER A 5 26.39 10.42 34.28
CA SER A 5 27.57 9.55 34.47
C SER A 5 27.60 8.87 35.86
N SER A 6 27.12 9.58 36.90
CA SER A 6 27.24 9.13 38.29
C SER A 6 26.23 8.03 38.66
N LEU A 7 25.06 8.00 38.01
CA LEU A 7 24.04 6.97 38.23
C LEU A 7 24.41 5.62 37.61
N ARG A 8 25.14 5.61 36.48
CA ARG A 8 25.61 4.37 35.83
C ARG A 8 26.67 3.62 36.64
N SER A 9 27.55 4.36 37.32
CA SER A 9 28.59 3.79 38.20
C SER A 9 28.01 3.05 39.40
N SER A 10 26.96 3.61 40.03
CA SER A 10 26.32 3.03 41.22
C SER A 10 25.58 1.72 40.92
N VAL A 11 24.88 1.63 39.78
CA VAL A 11 24.16 0.41 39.38
C VAL A 11 25.13 -0.71 38.98
N ALA A 12 26.20 -0.39 38.25
CA ALA A 12 27.24 -1.35 37.89
C ALA A 12 27.94 -1.94 39.13
N GLN A 13 28.28 -1.10 40.12
CA GLN A 13 28.92 -1.58 41.36
C GLN A 13 27.99 -2.43 42.23
N LYS A 14 26.67 -2.21 42.17
CA LYS A 14 25.69 -2.96 42.96
C LYS A 14 25.33 -4.33 42.35
N ILE A 15 25.43 -4.46 41.03
CA ILE A 15 25.26 -5.75 40.33
C ILE A 15 26.49 -6.65 40.56
N THR A 16 27.71 -6.09 40.51
CA THR A 16 28.96 -6.84 40.70
C THR A 16 29.11 -7.42 42.12
N ARG A 17 28.49 -6.81 43.15
CA ARG A 17 28.56 -7.31 44.53
C ARG A 17 27.58 -8.46 44.84
N ARG A 18 26.59 -8.74 43.99
CA ARG A 18 25.58 -9.78 44.27
C ARG A 18 25.92 -11.17 43.73
N THR A 19 26.96 -11.31 42.92
CA THR A 19 27.34 -12.59 42.28
C THR A 19 28.53 -13.31 42.95
N LEU A 20 28.94 -12.89 44.15
CA LEU A 20 30.05 -13.51 44.90
C LEU A 20 29.59 -14.34 46.11
N SER A 21 28.49 -15.11 45.98
CA SER A 21 28.05 -16.04 47.04
C SER A 21 27.93 -17.51 46.62
N ASN A 22 28.25 -17.87 45.38
CA ASN A 22 28.17 -19.27 44.95
C ASN A 22 29.55 -19.84 44.65
N THR A 23 29.98 -20.81 45.48
CA THR A 23 31.27 -21.51 45.48
C THR A 23 31.48 -22.46 44.29
N HIS A 24 30.84 -22.20 43.15
CA HIS A 24 30.98 -22.99 41.92
C HIS A 24 31.40 -22.14 40.71
N THR A 25 31.94 -20.94 40.96
CA THR A 25 32.43 -20.03 39.92
C THR A 25 33.90 -20.27 39.57
N HIS A 26 34.71 -20.81 40.49
CA HIS A 26 36.18 -20.89 40.32
C HIS A 26 36.66 -21.83 39.19
N LEU A 27 35.82 -22.76 38.74
CA LEU A 27 36.11 -23.67 37.62
C LEU A 27 35.55 -23.21 36.27
N LEU A 28 34.61 -22.24 36.26
CA LEU A 28 34.06 -21.64 35.05
C LEU A 28 34.92 -20.47 34.54
N TYR A 29 35.61 -19.75 35.43
CA TYR A 29 36.51 -18.66 35.05
C TYR A 29 37.66 -19.08 34.11
N PRO A 30 38.35 -20.23 34.29
CA PRO A 30 39.40 -20.66 33.37
C PRO A 30 38.89 -21.03 31.99
N LEU A 31 37.71 -21.68 31.90
CA LEU A 31 37.09 -22.08 30.62
C LEU A 31 36.55 -20.87 29.86
N ILE A 32 35.89 -19.94 30.55
CA ILE A 32 35.46 -18.67 29.97
C ILE A 32 36.68 -17.85 29.50
N SER A 33 37.77 -17.87 30.28
CA SER A 33 39.03 -17.21 29.92
C SER A 33 39.74 -17.87 28.73
N LEU A 34 39.58 -19.19 28.52
CA LEU A 34 40.11 -19.90 27.35
C LEU A 34 39.27 -19.60 26.10
N VAL A 35 37.94 -19.57 26.22
CA VAL A 35 37.02 -19.17 25.14
C VAL A 35 37.21 -17.71 24.74
N LEU A 36 37.46 -16.81 25.71
CA LEU A 36 37.76 -15.40 25.47
C LEU A 36 39.17 -15.15 24.87
N ARG A 37 40.05 -16.16 24.84
CA ARG A 37 41.38 -16.09 24.21
C ARG A 37 41.43 -16.71 22.80
N CYS A 38 40.43 -17.50 22.42
CA CYS A 38 40.26 -17.99 21.06
C CYS A 38 39.50 -16.95 20.22
N GLU A 39 40.09 -15.76 20.05
CA GLU A 39 39.71 -14.91 18.92
C GLU A 39 40.57 -15.31 17.72
N GLU A 40 40.15 -16.36 17.01
CA GLU A 40 40.44 -16.40 15.58
C GLU A 40 39.65 -15.23 14.97
N VAL A 41 40.32 -14.08 14.85
CA VAL A 41 39.82 -12.93 14.11
C VAL A 41 39.78 -13.36 12.64
N LEU A 42 38.63 -13.89 12.21
CA LEU A 42 38.36 -14.10 10.80
C LEU A 42 38.53 -12.74 10.11
N PRO A 43 39.27 -12.65 9.00
CA PRO A 43 39.37 -11.41 8.25
C PRO A 43 37.94 -10.94 7.95
N VAL A 44 37.62 -9.71 8.37
CA VAL A 44 36.34 -9.08 8.08
C VAL A 44 36.13 -9.18 6.58
N ALA A 45 35.17 -9.99 6.14
CA ALA A 45 34.85 -10.12 4.74
C ALA A 45 34.60 -8.70 4.21
N GLU A 46 35.38 -8.27 3.23
CA GLU A 46 35.12 -7.02 2.53
C GLU A 46 33.67 -7.04 2.13
N VAL A 47 32.89 -6.10 2.67
CA VAL A 47 31.44 -6.06 2.44
C VAL A 47 31.27 -6.07 0.93
N PRO A 48 30.65 -7.12 0.33
CA PRO A 48 30.44 -7.16 -1.10
C PRO A 48 29.76 -5.85 -1.47
N GLY A 49 30.35 -5.11 -2.43
CA GLY A 49 29.80 -3.83 -2.86
C GLY A 49 28.30 -3.98 -3.21
N PRO A 50 27.53 -2.88 -3.22
CA PRO A 50 26.11 -2.93 -3.55
C PRO A 50 25.90 -3.78 -4.80
N ARG A 51 25.10 -4.84 -4.67
CA ARG A 51 24.92 -5.82 -5.74
C ARG A 51 24.32 -5.13 -6.96
N VAL A 52 25.09 -4.99 -8.05
CA VAL A 52 24.63 -4.43 -9.32
C VAL A 52 24.11 -5.58 -10.19
N LEU A 53 22.87 -5.47 -10.66
CA LEU A 53 22.25 -6.48 -11.53
C LEU A 53 22.89 -6.47 -12.91
N SER A 54 23.10 -7.65 -13.49
CA SER A 54 23.57 -7.77 -14.89
C SER A 54 22.51 -7.26 -15.87
N PRO A 55 22.88 -6.87 -17.11
CA PRO A 55 21.91 -6.50 -18.14
C PRO A 55 20.86 -7.60 -18.41
N GLU A 56 21.27 -8.86 -18.32
CA GLU A 56 20.37 -10.00 -18.49
C GLU A 56 19.37 -10.12 -17.33
N GLU A 57 19.82 -9.92 -16.09
CA GLU A 57 18.93 -9.92 -14.91
C GLU A 57 17.93 -8.76 -14.98
N GLN A 58 18.36 -7.58 -15.43
CA GLN A 58 17.48 -6.42 -15.60
C GLN A 58 16.40 -6.66 -16.65
N LEU A 59 16.75 -7.24 -17.80
CA LEU A 59 15.78 -7.58 -18.84
C LEU A 59 14.75 -8.60 -18.32
N ARG A 60 15.20 -9.64 -17.61
CA ARG A 60 14.30 -10.64 -17.02
C ARG A 60 13.31 -10.05 -16.02
N LEU A 61 13.75 -9.08 -15.22
CA LEU A 61 12.87 -8.37 -14.28
C LEU A 61 11.85 -7.50 -15.01
N ALA A 62 12.26 -6.78 -16.07
CA ALA A 62 11.36 -5.97 -16.88
C ALA A 62 10.28 -6.83 -17.58
N ASP A 63 10.67 -7.99 -18.12
CA ASP A 63 9.72 -8.94 -18.71
C ASP A 63 8.73 -9.49 -17.67
N GLN A 64 9.22 -9.82 -16.47
CA GLN A 64 8.38 -10.27 -15.35
C GLN A 64 7.39 -9.18 -14.91
N GLU A 65 7.85 -7.93 -14.83
CA GLU A 65 7.02 -6.77 -14.49
C GLU A 65 5.94 -6.55 -15.55
N GLU A 66 6.28 -6.55 -16.83
CA GLU A 66 5.30 -6.37 -17.91
C GLU A 66 4.28 -7.52 -17.97
N ASN A 67 4.70 -8.76 -17.72
CA ASN A 67 3.78 -9.89 -17.60
C ASN A 67 2.79 -9.69 -16.44
N THR A 68 3.29 -9.26 -15.28
CA THR A 68 2.44 -8.97 -14.10
C THR A 68 1.46 -7.82 -14.40
N LEU A 69 1.93 -6.75 -15.04
CA LEU A 69 1.08 -5.61 -15.41
C LEU A 69 0.05 -6.00 -16.48
N ARG A 70 0.39 -6.90 -17.40
CA ARG A 70 -0.56 -7.44 -18.38
C ARG A 70 -1.69 -8.21 -17.70
N GLU A 71 -1.37 -9.08 -16.75
CA GLU A 71 -2.36 -9.82 -15.96
C GLU A 71 -3.27 -8.86 -15.18
N LEU A 72 -2.69 -7.83 -14.56
CA LEU A 72 -3.45 -6.77 -13.91
C LEU A 72 -4.42 -6.10 -14.89
N ARG A 73 -3.96 -5.66 -16.07
CA ARG A 73 -4.82 -5.01 -17.07
C ARG A 73 -5.96 -5.91 -17.54
N LEU A 74 -5.73 -7.21 -17.71
CA LEU A 74 -6.78 -8.16 -18.06
C LEU A 74 -7.84 -8.27 -16.96
N PHE A 75 -7.40 -8.39 -15.71
CA PHE A 75 -8.29 -8.45 -14.56
C PHE A 75 -9.13 -7.17 -14.41
N LEU A 76 -8.49 -6.00 -14.45
CA LEU A 76 -9.18 -4.71 -14.35
C LEU A 76 -10.20 -4.52 -15.47
N ARG A 77 -9.86 -4.95 -16.70
CA ARG A 77 -10.76 -4.89 -17.85
C ARG A 77 -12.00 -5.78 -17.64
N ASP A 78 -11.82 -6.98 -17.11
CA ASP A 78 -12.94 -7.89 -16.81
C ASP A 78 -13.89 -7.28 -15.77
N VAL A 79 -13.35 -6.79 -14.66
CA VAL A 79 -14.14 -6.13 -13.59
C VAL A 79 -14.91 -4.93 -14.16
N THR A 80 -14.23 -4.05 -14.88
CA THR A 80 -14.84 -2.84 -15.45
C THR A 80 -15.94 -3.18 -16.45
N LYS A 81 -15.73 -4.20 -17.30
CA LYS A 81 -16.77 -4.68 -18.22
C LYS A 81 -17.99 -5.21 -17.48
N ARG A 82 -17.79 -6.02 -16.44
CA ARG A 82 -18.90 -6.55 -15.63
C ARG A 82 -19.71 -5.44 -14.97
N LEU A 83 -19.06 -4.38 -14.49
CA LEU A 83 -19.75 -3.20 -13.98
C LEU A 83 -20.54 -2.47 -15.08
N ALA A 84 -19.92 -2.24 -16.24
CA ALA A 84 -20.55 -1.48 -17.33
C ALA A 84 -21.76 -2.19 -17.96
N ILE A 85 -21.81 -3.53 -17.96
CA ILE A 85 -22.96 -4.29 -18.50
C ILE A 85 -24.09 -4.49 -17.48
N ASP A 86 -23.81 -4.34 -16.18
CA ASP A 86 -24.82 -4.50 -15.14
C ASP A 86 -25.76 -3.28 -15.18
N LYS A 87 -27.06 -3.54 -15.38
CA LYS A 87 -28.08 -2.50 -15.49
C LYS A 87 -28.13 -1.57 -14.28
N ARG A 88 -27.72 -2.04 -13.10
CA ARG A 88 -27.68 -1.24 -11.86
C ARG A 88 -26.64 -0.12 -11.93
N PHE A 89 -25.59 -0.29 -12.73
CA PHE A 89 -24.47 0.63 -12.83
C PHE A 89 -24.34 1.28 -14.20
N ASN A 90 -25.28 1.03 -15.12
CA ASN A 90 -25.24 1.55 -16.49
C ASN A 90 -25.18 3.08 -16.56
N ILE A 91 -25.73 3.77 -15.56
CA ILE A 91 -25.64 5.24 -15.41
C ILE A 91 -24.19 5.75 -15.36
N PHE A 92 -23.25 4.94 -14.86
CA PHE A 92 -21.83 5.29 -14.77
C PHE A 92 -21.03 4.83 -16.00
N SER A 93 -21.69 4.29 -17.03
CA SER A 93 -21.00 3.69 -18.18
C SER A 93 -20.34 4.72 -19.10
N LYS A 94 -20.84 5.96 -19.10
CA LYS A 94 -20.37 7.07 -19.94
C LYS A 94 -20.21 8.34 -19.09
N PRO A 95 -19.43 9.33 -19.58
CA PRO A 95 -19.40 10.65 -18.95
C PRO A 95 -20.79 11.26 -18.88
N VAL A 96 -21.03 12.07 -17.83
CA VAL A 96 -22.25 12.88 -17.72
C VAL A 96 -22.30 13.87 -18.88
N ASP A 97 -23.47 13.97 -19.51
CA ASP A 97 -23.72 14.93 -20.58
C ASP A 97 -23.94 16.33 -20.00
N ILE A 98 -22.98 17.22 -20.25
CA ILE A 98 -23.01 18.61 -19.75
C ILE A 98 -24.02 19.49 -20.48
N GLU A 99 -24.51 19.06 -21.67
CA GLU A 99 -25.60 19.77 -22.34
C GLU A 99 -26.94 19.50 -21.65
N GLU A 100 -27.11 18.29 -21.10
CA GLU A 100 -28.27 17.93 -20.28
C GLU A 100 -28.14 18.42 -18.83
N VAL A 101 -26.92 18.48 -18.31
CA VAL A 101 -26.61 18.83 -16.91
C VAL A 101 -25.58 19.96 -16.86
N SER A 102 -26.04 21.18 -17.12
CA SER A 102 -25.18 22.34 -17.32
C SER A 102 -24.35 22.77 -16.10
N ASP A 103 -24.80 22.47 -14.88
CA ASP A 103 -24.12 22.84 -13.63
C ASP A 103 -23.15 21.74 -13.13
N TYR A 104 -23.06 20.60 -13.82
CA TYR A 104 -22.30 19.44 -13.34
C TYR A 104 -20.83 19.77 -13.09
N LEU A 105 -20.20 20.54 -13.99
CA LEU A 105 -18.79 20.93 -13.87
C LEU A 105 -18.56 22.09 -12.88
N GLU A 106 -19.62 22.73 -12.38
CA GLU A 106 -19.52 23.72 -11.31
C GLU A 106 -19.42 23.03 -9.93
N VAL A 107 -20.08 21.88 -9.80
CA VAL A 107 -20.10 21.06 -8.57
C VAL A 107 -18.97 20.05 -8.57
N ILE A 108 -18.81 19.28 -9.66
CA ILE A 108 -17.86 18.17 -9.76
C ILE A 108 -16.59 18.61 -10.48
N ILE A 109 -15.51 18.70 -9.71
CA ILE A 109 -14.19 19.17 -10.18
C ILE A 109 -13.52 18.14 -11.11
N GLN A 110 -13.62 16.85 -10.78
CA GLN A 110 -12.96 15.79 -11.53
C GLN A 110 -13.97 14.71 -11.94
N PRO A 111 -14.65 14.87 -13.10
CA PRO A 111 -15.52 13.85 -13.65
C PRO A 111 -14.78 12.52 -13.88
N MET A 112 -15.48 11.41 -13.65
CA MET A 112 -14.98 10.06 -13.92
C MET A 112 -16.16 9.14 -14.26
N ASP A 113 -15.89 8.14 -15.10
CA ASP A 113 -16.87 7.17 -15.58
C ASP A 113 -16.17 5.87 -16.04
N LEU A 114 -16.94 4.80 -16.23
CA LEU A 114 -16.39 3.48 -16.55
C LEU A 114 -15.77 3.42 -17.96
N SER A 115 -16.21 4.24 -18.92
CA SER A 115 -15.56 4.31 -20.23
C SER A 115 -14.19 4.98 -20.14
N THR A 116 -14.05 6.04 -19.35
CA THR A 116 -12.76 6.66 -19.06
C THR A 116 -11.83 5.71 -18.31
N VAL A 117 -12.35 4.96 -17.33
CA VAL A 117 -11.58 3.90 -16.64
C VAL A 117 -11.10 2.84 -17.64
N MET A 118 -11.95 2.42 -18.59
CA MET A 118 -11.55 1.49 -19.66
C MET A 118 -10.40 2.05 -20.51
N THR A 119 -10.50 3.32 -20.94
CA THR A 119 -9.44 3.98 -21.69
C THR A 119 -8.13 4.08 -20.88
N LYS A 120 -8.21 4.32 -19.56
CA LYS A 120 -7.03 4.35 -18.69
C LYS A 120 -6.37 2.96 -18.54
N ILE A 121 -7.14 1.88 -18.56
CA ILE A 121 -6.60 0.50 -18.62
C ILE A 121 -5.88 0.29 -19.96
N ASP A 122 -6.52 0.63 -21.07
CA ASP A 122 -5.99 0.42 -22.43
C ASP A 122 -4.76 1.27 -22.72
N THR A 123 -4.62 2.42 -22.06
CA THR A 123 -3.45 3.32 -22.15
C THR A 123 -2.44 3.13 -21.03
N HIS A 124 -2.52 2.00 -20.31
CA HIS A 124 -1.55 1.54 -19.30
C HIS A 124 -1.33 2.54 -18.14
N LYS A 125 -2.38 3.27 -17.74
CA LYS A 125 -2.28 4.28 -16.66
C LYS A 125 -2.33 3.69 -15.25
N TYR A 126 -2.73 2.44 -15.12
CA TYR A 126 -2.79 1.74 -13.83
C TYR A 126 -1.59 0.80 -13.67
N LEU A 127 -0.63 1.23 -12.85
CA LEU A 127 0.50 0.39 -12.42
C LEU A 127 0.16 -0.46 -11.18
N THR A 128 -0.91 -0.11 -10.48
CA THR A 128 -1.38 -0.83 -9.30
C THR A 128 -2.91 -0.87 -9.28
N ALA A 129 -3.47 -1.87 -8.61
CA ALA A 129 -4.91 -1.94 -8.36
C ALA A 129 -5.41 -0.74 -7.52
N LYS A 130 -4.57 -0.17 -6.66
CA LYS A 130 -4.91 1.03 -5.88
C LYS A 130 -5.23 2.21 -6.78
N ASN A 131 -4.44 2.45 -7.82
CA ASN A 131 -4.70 3.56 -8.74
C ASN A 131 -6.05 3.39 -9.46
N PHE A 132 -6.44 2.16 -9.78
CA PHE A 132 -7.76 1.86 -10.33
C PHE A 132 -8.88 2.13 -9.34
N LEU A 133 -8.72 1.68 -8.08
CA LEU A 133 -9.74 1.90 -7.04
C LEU A 133 -9.98 3.39 -6.76
N VAL A 134 -8.93 4.22 -6.83
CA VAL A 134 -9.09 5.68 -6.69
C VAL A 134 -10.10 6.25 -7.69
N ASP A 135 -10.10 5.79 -8.94
CA ASP A 135 -11.07 6.27 -9.94
C ASP A 135 -12.47 5.67 -9.74
N ILE A 136 -12.57 4.43 -9.24
CA ILE A 136 -13.86 3.84 -8.87
C ILE A 136 -14.49 4.60 -7.69
N ASP A 137 -13.69 4.91 -6.66
CA ASP A 137 -14.11 5.69 -5.51
C ASP A 137 -14.51 7.11 -5.93
N LEU A 138 -13.83 7.68 -6.93
CA LEU A 138 -14.17 8.99 -7.50
C LEU A 138 -15.54 8.97 -8.19
N ILE A 139 -15.87 7.93 -8.95
CA ILE A 139 -17.22 7.77 -9.55
C ILE A 139 -18.29 7.80 -8.44
N CYS A 140 -18.09 7.02 -7.37
CA CYS A 140 -19.02 6.97 -6.25
C CYS A 140 -19.11 8.31 -5.50
N SER A 141 -17.96 8.94 -5.24
CA SER A 141 -17.89 10.21 -4.50
C SER A 141 -18.57 11.33 -5.27
N ASN A 142 -18.32 11.44 -6.58
CA ASN A 142 -18.97 12.43 -7.44
C ASN A 142 -20.50 12.22 -7.48
N ALA A 143 -20.95 10.97 -7.50
CA ALA A 143 -22.38 10.67 -7.50
C ALA A 143 -23.05 11.13 -6.19
N LEU A 144 -22.41 10.91 -5.04
CA LEU A 144 -22.90 11.33 -3.72
C LEU A 144 -22.83 12.86 -3.55
N GLU A 145 -21.75 13.49 -4.02
CA GLU A 145 -21.55 14.93 -3.95
C GLU A 145 -22.57 15.70 -4.79
N TYR A 146 -22.85 15.21 -6.01
CA TYR A 146 -23.84 15.83 -6.88
C TYR A 146 -25.29 15.49 -6.48
N ASN A 147 -25.53 14.31 -5.88
CA ASN A 147 -26.87 13.85 -5.48
C ASN A 147 -26.99 13.58 -3.95
N PRO A 148 -26.80 14.59 -3.08
CA PRO A 148 -26.79 14.38 -1.63
C PRO A 148 -28.14 13.91 -1.05
N ASP A 149 -29.26 14.27 -1.69
CA ASP A 149 -30.61 13.91 -1.24
C ASP A 149 -31.02 12.46 -1.55
N LYS A 150 -30.19 11.71 -2.29
CA LYS A 150 -30.43 10.29 -2.63
C LYS A 150 -29.77 9.32 -1.66
N GLU A 151 -29.24 9.79 -0.53
CA GLU A 151 -28.86 8.93 0.59
C GLU A 151 -30.00 7.94 0.90
N PRO A 152 -29.73 6.63 1.05
CA PRO A 152 -30.76 5.63 1.28
C PRO A 152 -31.27 5.72 2.72
N SER A 153 -31.93 6.81 3.08
CA SER A 153 -32.83 6.84 4.22
C SER A 153 -33.97 5.86 3.91
N GLY A 154 -33.88 4.67 4.48
CA GLY A 154 -34.83 3.58 4.26
C GLY A 154 -36.28 4.02 4.45
N THR A 155 -37.18 3.35 3.73
CA THR A 155 -38.64 3.59 3.66
C THR A 155 -38.95 4.85 2.82
N HIS A 156 -39.36 4.77 1.55
CA HIS A 156 -40.60 4.18 1.06
C HIS A 156 -40.45 3.87 -0.44
N GLY A 157 -41.19 2.87 -0.94
CA GLY A 157 -41.17 2.41 -2.34
C GLY A 157 -41.54 3.49 -3.36
N GLY A 158 -40.55 4.28 -3.78
CA GLY A 158 -40.62 5.17 -4.94
C GLY A 158 -40.06 4.44 -6.16
N THR A 159 -40.92 4.26 -7.14
CA THR A 159 -40.60 3.80 -8.49
C THR A 159 -39.43 4.58 -9.08
N PHE A 160 -38.50 3.88 -9.73
CA PHE A 160 -37.54 4.46 -10.68
C PHE A 160 -38.34 5.15 -11.81
N SER A 161 -38.71 6.42 -11.63
CA SER A 161 -39.35 7.21 -12.67
C SER A 161 -38.28 7.67 -13.66
N SER A 162 -38.49 7.25 -14.90
CA SER A 162 -37.63 7.36 -16.08
C SER A 162 -37.51 8.79 -16.64
N GLY A 163 -37.14 9.79 -15.82
CA GLY A 163 -37.06 11.16 -16.35
C GLY A 163 -36.39 12.21 -15.48
N GLY A 164 -35.60 11.81 -14.48
CA GLY A 164 -34.89 12.74 -13.60
C GLY A 164 -33.61 12.14 -13.03
N CYS A 165 -32.97 11.30 -13.83
CA CYS A 165 -31.71 10.67 -13.51
C CYS A 165 -30.80 10.96 -14.70
N ILE A 166 -29.62 11.50 -14.39
CA ILE A 166 -28.41 11.32 -15.18
C ILE A 166 -28.26 9.87 -15.66
#